data_AF-A0A6A7RUK0-F1
#
_entry.id   AF-A0A6A7RUK0-F1
#
_cell.length_a   1.000
_cell.length_b   1.000
_cell.length_c   1.000
_cell.angle_alpha   90.00
_cell.angle_beta   90.00
_cell.angle_gamma   90.00
#
_symmetry.space_group_name_H-M   'P 1'
#
loop_
_entity.id
_entity.type
_entity.pdbx_description
1 polymer ?
#
loop_
_entity_poly.entity_id
_entity_poly.type
_entity_poly.pdbx_seq_one_letter_code
_entity_poly.pdbx_strand_id
1 'polypeptide(L)'
;MEAAARHLDKANLSADMRSKYLGLVSLLINARDDEGISTDTLMAALGVSSDNIVRMLHQLEQMGVLSNDLALTVLLRKGVREASSDRLARLAEMEKAVLARLPELAPDADNGEWQDVNLRGLCQDLKIRSGVDFIPEQLMKLLHSLARPFGDGEKGRRASFDVKLLRREILKVRLLRSWSNIREISDKRRAVATVLLQMLLGKLDDKLRGVDLRVECKLGELAEALRSDLEIGPQLKDELTAIEAGLLYLHDNGVLILDRGKTVFRSAMTIRIYPEEKSRGFTNADFEPLKEHYSEKNFQIHVIHEYAKLGLKKLSAALSFVFAYFSLPKLEFIRRYFAGRKEILERATTEESYRRIVESLRHPLQQRIVAEKPDANRLILAGPGSGKTRVIVHRVAYLVRVLREPASSILVLAFNRGAAWEIRQRLRSLIGAEA
;
A
#
# COMPACT_ATOMS: atom_id res chain seq x y z
N MET A 1 -15.10 2.03 38.43
CA MET A 1 -14.94 1.18 39.63
C MET A 1 -16.25 0.67 40.20
N GLU A 2 -17.22 1.52 40.54
CA GLU A 2 -18.51 1.07 41.12
C GLU A 2 -19.34 0.15 40.22
N ALA A 3 -19.37 0.42 38.91
CA ALA A 3 -20.03 -0.46 37.94
C ALA A 3 -19.37 -1.85 37.89
N ALA A 4 -18.04 -1.91 37.81
CA ALA A 4 -17.27 -3.16 37.82
C ALA A 4 -17.51 -3.99 39.09
N ALA A 5 -17.60 -3.34 40.26
CA ALA A 5 -17.91 -4.01 41.53
C ALA A 5 -19.29 -4.69 41.50
N ARG A 6 -20.33 -4.03 40.95
CA ARG A 6 -21.68 -4.61 40.82
C ARG A 6 -21.74 -5.80 39.87
N HIS A 7 -20.94 -5.80 38.81
CA HIS A 7 -20.83 -6.93 37.88
C HIS A 7 -20.09 -8.11 38.52
N LEU A 8 -19.03 -7.85 39.30
CA LEU A 8 -18.29 -8.87 40.04
C LEU A 8 -19.09 -9.49 41.20
N ASP A 9 -20.00 -8.74 41.81
CA ASP A 9 -20.91 -9.26 42.85
C ASP A 9 -21.84 -10.36 42.31
N LYS A 10 -22.17 -10.33 41.02
CA LYS A 10 -22.98 -11.37 40.36
C LYS A 10 -22.22 -12.67 40.12
N ALA A 11 -20.88 -12.65 40.21
CA ALA A 11 -20.02 -13.77 39.83
C ALA A 11 -19.67 -14.73 40.99
N ASN A 12 -20.19 -14.50 42.20
CA ASN A 12 -20.03 -15.37 43.38
C ASN A 12 -18.57 -15.79 43.68
N LEU A 13 -17.64 -14.84 43.56
CA LEU A 13 -16.19 -15.04 43.72
C LEU A 13 -15.76 -15.00 45.20
N SER A 14 -14.66 -15.68 45.55
CA SER A 14 -14.05 -15.57 46.88
C SER A 14 -13.49 -14.16 47.13
N ALA A 15 -13.39 -13.76 48.41
CA ALA A 15 -12.93 -12.41 48.79
C ALA A 15 -11.54 -12.06 48.24
N ASP A 16 -10.62 -13.03 48.24
CA ASP A 16 -9.26 -12.87 47.69
C ASP A 16 -9.27 -12.69 46.16
N MET A 17 -10.04 -13.51 45.44
CA MET A 17 -10.17 -13.38 43.98
C MET A 17 -10.83 -12.06 43.61
N ARG A 18 -11.87 -11.63 44.34
CA ARG A 18 -12.53 -10.34 44.13
C ARG A 18 -11.55 -9.17 44.27
N SER A 19 -10.69 -9.19 45.29
CA SER A 19 -9.65 -8.16 45.48
C SER A 19 -8.71 -8.08 44.27
N LYS A 20 -8.26 -9.24 43.76
CA LYS A 20 -7.41 -9.32 42.56
C LYS A 20 -8.11 -8.82 41.29
N TYR A 21 -9.39 -9.16 41.09
CA TYR A 21 -10.19 -8.66 39.96
C TYR A 21 -10.40 -7.14 40.01
N LEU A 22 -10.71 -6.59 41.19
CA LEU A 22 -10.85 -5.14 41.37
C LEU A 22 -9.51 -4.42 41.22
N GLY A 23 -8.42 -5.00 41.70
CA GLY A 23 -7.06 -4.51 41.49
C GLY A 23 -6.70 -4.44 40.00
N LEU A 24 -7.01 -5.49 39.24
CA LEU A 24 -6.79 -5.54 37.79
C LEU A 24 -7.58 -4.45 37.06
N VAL A 25 -8.86 -4.28 37.38
CA VAL A 25 -9.70 -3.23 36.80
C VAL A 25 -9.18 -1.83 37.17
N SER A 26 -8.73 -1.62 38.41
CA SER A 26 -8.16 -0.34 38.83
C SER A 26 -6.89 0.01 38.08
N LEU A 27 -6.02 -0.97 37.82
CA LEU A 27 -4.79 -0.75 37.05
C LEU A 27 -5.10 -0.38 35.60
N LEU A 28 -6.11 -1.03 35.00
CA LEU A 28 -6.56 -0.74 33.63
C LEU A 28 -7.20 0.64 33.50
N ILE A 29 -7.99 1.08 34.49
CA ILE A 29 -8.64 2.41 34.48
C ILE A 29 -7.63 3.53 34.70
N ASN A 30 -6.59 3.29 35.50
CA ASN A 30 -5.59 4.31 35.85
C ASN A 30 -4.46 4.42 34.82
N ALA A 31 -4.39 3.53 33.84
CA ALA A 31 -3.45 3.64 32.73
C ALA A 31 -3.89 4.75 31.77
N ARG A 32 -2.91 5.45 31.20
CA ARG A 32 -3.16 6.47 30.18
C ARG A 32 -3.56 5.80 28.87
N ASP A 33 -4.49 6.39 28.11
CA ASP A 33 -5.03 5.83 26.86
C ASP A 33 -3.97 5.51 25.80
N ASP A 34 -2.78 6.12 25.89
CA ASP A 34 -1.64 6.00 25.00
C ASP A 34 -0.51 5.08 25.52
N GLU A 35 -0.59 4.63 26.77
CA GLU A 35 0.42 3.78 27.41
C GLU A 35 -0.12 2.36 27.58
N GLY A 36 0.25 1.46 26.65
CA GLY A 36 -0.10 0.05 26.76
C GLY A 36 0.51 -0.58 28.02
N ILE A 37 -0.30 -1.29 28.80
CA ILE A 37 0.18 -1.96 30.01
C ILE A 37 0.80 -3.32 29.64
N SER A 38 2.05 -3.56 30.03
CA SER A 38 2.67 -4.87 29.85
C SER A 38 2.11 -5.91 30.82
N THR A 39 2.08 -7.16 30.39
CA THR A 39 1.70 -8.30 31.25
C THR A 39 2.58 -8.38 32.49
N ASP A 40 3.86 -8.01 32.39
CA ASP A 40 4.80 -8.01 33.51
C ASP A 40 4.41 -7.02 34.62
N THR A 41 3.93 -5.83 34.23
CA THR A 41 3.44 -4.82 35.18
C THR A 41 2.20 -5.30 35.92
N LEU A 42 1.28 -5.97 35.22
CA LEU A 42 0.09 -6.57 35.82
C LEU A 42 0.44 -7.72 36.76
N MET A 43 1.43 -8.55 36.40
CA MET A 43 1.94 -9.64 37.25
C MET A 43 2.55 -9.11 38.54
N ALA A 44 3.40 -8.09 38.46
CA ALA A 44 4.05 -7.49 39.62
C ALA A 44 3.04 -6.84 40.57
N ALA A 45 2.01 -6.16 40.04
CA ALA A 45 1.02 -5.46 40.84
C ALA A 45 0.00 -6.38 41.52
N LEU A 46 -0.34 -7.52 40.89
CA LEU A 46 -1.38 -8.42 41.39
C LEU A 46 -0.82 -9.67 42.08
N GLY A 47 0.47 -9.98 41.91
CA GLY A 47 1.10 -11.20 42.43
C GLY A 47 0.57 -12.47 41.78
N VAL A 48 0.18 -12.40 40.51
CA VAL A 48 -0.48 -13.48 39.75
C VAL A 48 0.36 -13.85 38.52
N SER A 49 0.36 -15.12 38.11
CA SER A 49 1.05 -15.57 36.90
C SER A 49 0.41 -15.03 35.61
N SER A 50 1.18 -14.99 34.52
CA SER A 50 0.71 -14.54 33.19
C SER A 50 -0.56 -15.27 32.73
N ASP A 51 -0.61 -16.59 32.86
CA ASP A 51 -1.74 -17.41 32.43
C ASP A 51 -3.02 -17.08 33.21
N ASN A 52 -2.88 -16.79 34.50
CA ASN A 52 -3.99 -16.40 35.34
C ASN A 52 -4.47 -14.98 35.04
N ILE A 53 -3.57 -14.04 34.70
CA ILE A 53 -3.97 -12.69 34.24
C ILE A 53 -4.76 -12.78 32.93
N VAL A 54 -4.30 -13.58 31.97
CA VAL A 54 -5.02 -13.79 30.71
C VAL A 54 -6.42 -14.38 30.96
N ARG A 55 -6.52 -15.38 31.86
CA ARG A 55 -7.82 -15.93 32.29
C ARG A 55 -8.71 -14.88 32.96
N MET A 56 -8.14 -14.04 33.82
CA MET A 56 -8.87 -12.98 34.51
C MET A 56 -9.39 -11.92 33.54
N LEU A 57 -8.57 -11.49 32.56
CA LEU A 57 -9.00 -10.57 31.51
C LEU A 57 -10.15 -11.15 30.69
N HIS A 58 -10.07 -12.43 30.31
CA HIS A 58 -11.13 -13.12 29.59
C HIS A 58 -12.41 -13.29 30.43
N GLN A 59 -12.29 -13.57 31.73
CA GLN A 59 -13.45 -13.66 32.62
C GLN A 59 -14.11 -12.30 32.85
N LEU A 60 -13.33 -11.22 32.98
CA LEU A 60 -13.84 -9.86 33.06
C LEU A 60 -14.57 -9.45 31.77
N GLU A 61 -14.08 -9.90 30.62
CA GLU A 61 -14.76 -9.71 29.33
C GLU A 61 -16.12 -10.43 29.30
N GLN A 62 -16.16 -11.71 29.69
CA GLN A 62 -17.42 -12.49 29.78
C GLN A 62 -18.43 -11.89 30.78
N MET A 63 -17.95 -11.27 31.85
CA MET A 63 -18.79 -10.59 32.85
C MET A 63 -19.26 -9.20 32.40
N GLY A 64 -18.82 -8.73 31.23
CA GLY A 64 -19.12 -7.40 30.68
C GLY A 64 -18.43 -6.26 31.43
N VAL A 65 -17.39 -6.55 32.20
CA VAL A 65 -16.61 -5.55 32.96
C VAL A 65 -15.52 -4.92 32.08
N LEU A 66 -14.90 -5.74 31.22
CA LEU A 66 -13.99 -5.29 30.19
C LEU A 66 -14.63 -5.50 28.82
N SER A 67 -14.29 -4.64 27.87
CA SER A 67 -14.55 -4.90 26.45
C SER A 67 -13.21 -4.96 25.74
N ASN A 68 -12.83 -6.12 25.20
CA ASN A 68 -11.71 -6.24 24.27
C ASN A 68 -12.18 -5.83 22.87
N ASP A 69 -12.70 -4.61 22.79
CA ASP A 69 -13.44 -4.13 21.64
C ASP A 69 -12.79 -2.85 21.14
N LEU A 70 -12.49 -2.83 19.85
CA LEU A 70 -11.82 -1.72 19.19
C LEU A 70 -12.81 -0.55 19.12
N ALA A 71 -12.58 0.46 19.95
CA ALA A 71 -13.29 1.72 19.85
C ALA A 71 -12.87 2.43 18.57
N LEU A 72 -13.85 2.85 17.77
CA LEU A 72 -13.63 3.63 16.57
C LEU A 72 -14.43 4.92 16.63
N THR A 73 -13.81 5.98 16.12
CA THR A 73 -14.45 7.28 15.99
C THR A 73 -14.73 7.55 14.51
N VAL A 74 -15.97 7.91 14.21
CA VAL A 74 -16.41 8.36 12.89
C VAL A 74 -16.93 9.80 12.94
N LEU A 75 -16.79 10.52 11.85
CA LEU A 75 -17.36 11.84 11.62
C LEU A 75 -18.51 11.72 10.62
N LEU A 76 -19.66 12.27 10.99
CA LEU A 76 -20.92 12.16 10.25
C LEU A 76 -21.53 13.54 9.96
N ARG A 77 -22.34 13.60 8.91
CA ARG A 77 -23.13 14.77 8.51
C ARG A 77 -24.60 14.52 8.81
N LYS A 78 -25.21 15.31 9.70
CA LYS A 78 -26.65 15.22 10.04
C LYS A 78 -27.32 16.59 9.90
N GLY A 79 -28.50 16.63 9.29
CA GLY A 79 -29.34 17.83 9.21
C GLY A 79 -28.76 19.00 8.41
N VAL A 80 -27.87 18.73 7.45
CA VAL A 80 -27.22 19.70 6.56
C VAL A 80 -27.35 19.24 5.11
N ARG A 81 -27.11 20.13 4.14
CA ARG A 81 -27.06 19.75 2.72
C ARG A 81 -25.96 18.70 2.51
N GLU A 82 -26.30 17.65 1.76
CA GLU A 82 -25.44 16.46 1.60
C GLU A 82 -25.16 15.74 2.93
N ALA A 83 -26.21 15.47 3.71
CA ALA A 83 -26.10 14.64 4.90
C ALA A 83 -25.57 13.24 4.54
N SER A 84 -25.02 12.51 5.51
CA SER A 84 -24.47 11.17 5.29
C SER A 84 -25.54 10.22 4.72
N SER A 85 -26.80 10.34 5.15
CA SER A 85 -27.93 9.61 4.56
C SER A 85 -28.12 9.89 3.07
N ASP A 86 -28.11 11.16 2.68
CA ASP A 86 -28.33 11.58 1.29
C ASP A 86 -27.18 11.14 0.40
N ARG A 87 -25.95 11.22 0.93
CA ARG A 87 -24.75 10.73 0.25
C ARG A 87 -24.78 9.24 0.01
N LEU A 88 -25.22 8.45 1.00
CA LEU A 88 -25.38 7.00 0.82
C LEU A 88 -26.46 6.67 -0.21
N ALA A 89 -27.59 7.37 -0.19
CA ALA A 89 -28.67 7.18 -1.17
C ALA A 89 -28.17 7.47 -2.60
N ARG A 90 -27.52 8.63 -2.81
CA ARG A 90 -26.92 8.98 -4.10
C ARG A 90 -25.85 7.98 -4.52
N LEU A 91 -25.01 7.53 -3.60
CA LEU A 91 -23.98 6.53 -3.87
C LEU A 91 -24.60 5.20 -4.34
N ALA A 92 -25.69 4.75 -3.70
CA ALA A 92 -26.39 3.53 -4.07
C ALA A 92 -27.03 3.63 -5.46
N GLU A 93 -27.60 4.78 -5.82
CA GLU A 93 -28.10 5.04 -7.18
C GLU A 93 -26.98 5.02 -8.22
N MET A 94 -25.87 5.71 -7.92
CA MET A 94 -24.69 5.75 -8.78
C MET A 94 -24.13 4.35 -9.04
N GLU A 95 -24.01 3.53 -7.98
CA GLU A 95 -23.53 2.16 -8.07
C GLU A 95 -24.45 1.28 -8.92
N LYS A 96 -25.76 1.34 -8.70
CA LYS A 96 -26.74 0.60 -9.51
C LYS A 96 -26.65 0.98 -10.99
N ALA A 97 -26.55 2.27 -11.30
CA ALA A 97 -26.43 2.75 -12.67
C ALA A 97 -25.15 2.24 -13.35
N VAL A 98 -24.02 2.26 -12.64
CA VAL A 98 -22.74 1.73 -13.12
C VAL A 98 -22.82 0.22 -13.37
N LEU A 99 -23.36 -0.56 -12.44
CA LEU A 99 -23.49 -2.02 -12.58
C LEU A 99 -24.55 -2.47 -13.59
N ALA A 100 -25.47 -1.59 -13.96
CA ALA A 100 -26.39 -1.79 -15.08
C ALA A 100 -25.69 -1.55 -16.43
N ARG A 101 -24.85 -0.52 -16.53
CA ARG A 101 -24.26 -0.08 -17.81
C ARG A 101 -22.94 -0.77 -18.18
N LEU A 102 -22.07 -1.06 -17.21
CA LEU A 102 -20.77 -1.69 -17.50
C LEU A 102 -20.88 -3.03 -18.27
N PRO A 103 -21.85 -3.93 -17.98
CA PRO A 103 -22.02 -5.15 -18.76
C PRO A 103 -22.39 -4.90 -20.23
N GLU A 104 -23.16 -3.84 -20.52
CA GLU A 104 -23.54 -3.48 -21.90
C GLU A 104 -22.36 -2.93 -22.70
N LEU A 105 -21.43 -2.23 -22.04
CA LEU A 105 -20.25 -1.64 -22.68
C LEU A 105 -19.11 -2.64 -22.85
N ALA A 106 -19.08 -3.69 -22.04
CA ALA A 106 -18.02 -4.68 -22.03
C ALA A 106 -18.58 -6.10 -21.80
N PRO A 107 -19.34 -6.63 -22.77
CA PRO A 107 -19.94 -7.97 -22.66
C PRO A 107 -18.88 -9.08 -22.59
N ASP A 108 -17.76 -8.93 -23.29
CA ASP A 108 -16.64 -9.89 -23.31
C ASP A 108 -15.73 -9.80 -22.08
N ALA A 109 -16.02 -8.89 -21.13
CA ALA A 109 -15.21 -8.71 -19.92
C ALA A 109 -15.26 -9.93 -18.97
N ASP A 110 -16.26 -10.80 -19.12
CA ASP A 110 -16.42 -12.03 -18.31
C ASP A 110 -15.31 -13.06 -18.60
N ASN A 111 -14.64 -12.93 -19.76
CA ASN A 111 -13.49 -13.77 -20.15
C ASN A 111 -12.19 -13.41 -19.39
N GLY A 112 -12.23 -12.39 -18.54
CA GLY A 112 -11.06 -11.94 -17.75
C GLY A 112 -10.04 -11.14 -18.55
N GLU A 113 -10.41 -10.65 -19.73
CA GLU A 113 -9.57 -9.76 -20.54
C GLU A 113 -9.66 -8.30 -20.08
N TRP A 114 -8.65 -7.50 -20.44
CA TRP A 114 -8.62 -6.08 -20.15
C TRP A 114 -9.47 -5.31 -21.17
N GLN A 115 -10.43 -4.55 -20.66
CA GLN A 115 -11.33 -3.73 -21.47
C GLN A 115 -11.06 -2.25 -21.26
N ASP A 116 -11.05 -1.48 -22.35
CA ASP A 116 -10.86 -0.04 -22.34
C ASP A 116 -12.21 0.67 -22.17
N VAL A 117 -12.35 1.43 -21.10
CA VAL A 117 -13.54 2.22 -20.79
C VAL A 117 -13.18 3.70 -20.79
N ASN A 118 -13.84 4.47 -21.66
CA ASN A 118 -13.69 5.93 -21.67
C ASN A 118 -14.47 6.54 -20.50
N LEU A 119 -13.76 7.18 -19.57
CA LEU A 119 -14.32 7.71 -18.33
C LEU A 119 -15.33 8.85 -18.59
N ARG A 120 -15.02 9.76 -19.53
CA ARG A 120 -15.90 10.88 -19.86
C ARG A 120 -17.17 10.41 -20.57
N GLY A 121 -17.02 9.49 -21.52
CA GLY A 121 -18.15 8.85 -22.21
C GLY A 121 -19.05 8.11 -21.23
N LEU A 122 -18.47 7.33 -20.30
CA LEU A 122 -19.23 6.64 -19.26
C LEU A 122 -19.99 7.62 -18.35
N CYS A 123 -19.37 8.71 -17.90
CA CYS A 123 -20.06 9.74 -17.11
C CYS A 123 -21.24 10.36 -17.88
N GLN A 124 -21.07 10.66 -19.17
CA GLN A 124 -22.12 11.25 -19.99
C GLN A 124 -23.29 10.27 -20.22
N ASP A 125 -23.00 9.02 -20.55
CA ASP A 125 -24.00 7.96 -20.72
C ASP A 125 -24.80 7.73 -19.43
N LEU A 126 -24.10 7.64 -18.29
CA LEU A 126 -24.74 7.45 -16.99
C LEU A 126 -25.62 8.64 -16.62
N LYS A 127 -25.19 9.87 -16.90
CA LYS A 127 -26.00 11.08 -16.68
C LYS A 127 -27.28 11.05 -17.51
N ILE A 128 -27.22 10.67 -18.78
CA ILE A 128 -28.41 10.62 -19.66
C ILE A 128 -29.44 9.59 -19.15
N ARG A 129 -28.97 8.42 -18.70
CA ARG A 129 -29.88 7.32 -18.31
C ARG A 129 -30.42 7.41 -16.89
N SER A 130 -29.61 7.88 -15.94
CA SER A 130 -29.99 7.92 -14.53
C SER A 130 -30.43 9.31 -14.05
N GLY A 131 -30.16 10.37 -14.83
CA GLY A 131 -30.39 11.75 -14.42
C GLY A 131 -29.42 12.26 -13.34
N VAL A 132 -28.53 11.40 -12.82
CA VAL A 132 -27.56 11.75 -11.79
C VAL A 132 -26.29 12.34 -12.43
N ASP A 133 -25.80 13.45 -11.91
CA ASP A 133 -24.50 14.00 -12.33
C ASP A 133 -23.35 13.16 -11.77
N PHE A 134 -22.60 12.52 -12.67
CA PHE A 134 -21.36 11.79 -12.36
C PHE A 134 -20.13 12.66 -12.64
N ILE A 135 -19.34 12.93 -11.61
CA ILE A 135 -18.01 13.53 -11.76
C ILE A 135 -16.99 12.39 -11.94
N PRO A 136 -16.03 12.50 -12.88
CA PRO A 136 -15.01 11.47 -13.11
C PRO A 136 -14.29 10.99 -11.85
N GLU A 137 -13.97 11.91 -10.92
CA GLU A 137 -13.35 11.58 -9.64
C GLU A 137 -14.26 10.73 -8.73
N GLN A 138 -15.56 11.02 -8.69
CA GLN A 138 -16.52 10.25 -7.90
C GLN A 138 -16.72 8.85 -8.47
N LEU A 139 -16.80 8.74 -9.80
CA LEU A 139 -16.88 7.45 -10.47
C LEU A 139 -15.62 6.61 -10.23
N MET A 140 -14.44 7.24 -10.23
CA MET A 140 -13.18 6.57 -9.87
C MET A 140 -13.16 6.07 -8.43
N LYS A 141 -13.62 6.89 -7.47
CA LYS A 141 -13.73 6.48 -6.05
C LYS A 141 -14.68 5.28 -5.91
N LEU A 142 -15.83 5.34 -6.57
CA LEU A 142 -16.79 4.25 -6.59
C LEU A 142 -16.17 2.98 -7.19
N LEU A 143 -15.57 3.03 -8.38
CA LEU A 143 -14.94 1.87 -9.02
C LEU A 143 -13.80 1.27 -8.16
N HIS A 144 -12.97 2.10 -7.54
CA HIS A 144 -11.93 1.62 -6.62
C HIS A 144 -12.52 1.00 -5.35
N SER A 145 -13.62 1.55 -4.81
CA SER A 145 -14.31 0.98 -3.65
C SER A 145 -14.99 -0.35 -3.98
N LEU A 146 -15.52 -0.49 -5.20
CA LEU A 146 -16.12 -1.71 -5.74
C LEU A 146 -15.07 -2.81 -5.98
N ALA A 147 -13.85 -2.41 -6.37
CA ALA A 147 -12.70 -3.29 -6.57
C ALA A 147 -12.12 -3.83 -5.26
N ARG A 148 -12.44 -3.24 -4.10
CA ARG A 148 -11.99 -3.81 -2.81
C ARG A 148 -12.64 -5.19 -2.59
N PRO A 149 -11.87 -6.15 -2.05
CA PRO A 149 -12.43 -7.44 -1.70
C PRO A 149 -13.49 -7.27 -0.61
N PHE A 150 -14.60 -7.96 -0.78
CA PHE A 150 -15.69 -8.07 0.19
C PHE A 150 -16.02 -9.55 0.34
N GLY A 151 -15.93 -10.08 1.56
CA GLY A 151 -16.21 -11.49 1.87
C GLY A 151 -15.07 -12.24 2.55
N ASP A 152 -15.40 -13.49 2.92
CA ASP A 152 -14.70 -14.37 3.85
C ASP A 152 -13.42 -15.06 3.26
N GLY A 153 -12.40 -15.27 4.10
CA GLY A 153 -11.24 -16.13 3.86
C GLY A 153 -10.21 -15.67 2.80
N GLU A 154 -9.02 -16.27 2.80
CA GLU A 154 -7.95 -16.00 1.82
C GLU A 154 -8.40 -16.21 0.35
N LYS A 155 -9.37 -17.11 0.10
CA LYS A 155 -9.93 -17.37 -1.24
C LYS A 155 -11.11 -16.47 -1.61
N GLY A 156 -11.90 -15.98 -0.65
CA GLY A 156 -13.04 -15.08 -0.90
C GLY A 156 -12.68 -13.60 -0.85
N ARG A 157 -11.48 -13.24 -0.38
CA ARG A 157 -10.86 -11.90 -0.51
C ARG A 157 -10.38 -11.55 -1.92
N ARG A 158 -10.98 -12.13 -2.96
CA ARG A 158 -10.70 -11.73 -4.34
C ARG A 158 -11.50 -10.47 -4.70
N ALA A 159 -10.80 -9.43 -5.16
CA ALA A 159 -11.41 -8.23 -5.72
C ALA A 159 -12.47 -8.58 -6.78
N SER A 160 -13.51 -7.75 -6.92
CA SER A 160 -14.58 -7.92 -7.92
C SER A 160 -14.08 -7.67 -9.34
N PHE A 161 -13.27 -6.61 -9.50
CA PHE A 161 -12.63 -6.24 -10.76
C PHE A 161 -11.36 -5.43 -10.48
N ASP A 162 -10.46 -5.42 -11.44
CA ASP A 162 -9.19 -4.69 -11.42
C ASP A 162 -9.34 -3.43 -12.28
N VAL A 163 -8.98 -2.26 -11.74
CA VAL A 163 -9.11 -0.96 -12.42
C VAL A 163 -7.75 -0.31 -12.49
N LYS A 164 -7.31 0.04 -13.69
CA LYS A 164 -6.05 0.75 -13.94
C LYS A 164 -6.30 1.98 -14.78
N LEU A 165 -5.80 3.13 -14.31
CA LEU A 165 -5.78 4.35 -15.10
C LEU A 165 -4.58 4.30 -16.06
N LEU A 166 -4.85 4.22 -17.37
CA LEU A 166 -3.79 4.20 -18.39
C LEU A 166 -3.41 5.62 -18.84
N ARG A 167 -4.43 6.47 -19.03
CA ARG A 167 -4.33 7.89 -19.41
C ARG A 167 -5.43 8.67 -18.68
N ARG A 168 -5.39 10.01 -18.72
CA ARG A 168 -6.36 10.89 -18.02
C ARG A 168 -7.84 10.51 -18.22
N GLU A 169 -8.21 9.86 -19.32
CA GLU A 169 -9.61 9.57 -19.67
C GLU A 169 -9.88 8.09 -20.03
N ILE A 170 -8.87 7.23 -20.03
CA ILE A 170 -9.03 5.80 -20.40
C ILE A 170 -8.72 4.94 -19.18
N LEU A 171 -9.73 4.16 -18.77
CA LEU A 171 -9.64 3.15 -17.75
C LEU A 171 -9.50 1.77 -18.37
N LYS A 172 -8.58 0.98 -17.86
CA LYS A 172 -8.56 -0.46 -18.09
C LYS A 172 -9.30 -1.14 -16.95
N VAL A 173 -10.36 -1.85 -17.29
CA VAL A 173 -11.14 -2.65 -16.34
C VAL A 173 -11.05 -4.11 -16.74
N ARG A 174 -10.82 -4.99 -15.77
CA ARG A 174 -10.83 -6.44 -15.96
C ARG A 174 -11.65 -7.08 -14.86
N LEU A 175 -12.60 -7.93 -15.22
CA LEU A 175 -13.39 -8.65 -14.23
C LEU A 175 -12.57 -9.79 -13.63
N LEU A 176 -12.72 -9.95 -12.32
CA LEU A 176 -12.13 -11.07 -11.57
C LEU A 176 -13.22 -12.05 -11.09
N ARG A 177 -14.48 -11.68 -11.28
CA ARG A 177 -15.71 -12.43 -10.98
C ARG A 177 -16.76 -12.12 -12.04
N SER A 178 -17.74 -13.01 -12.21
CA SER A 178 -18.88 -12.76 -13.08
C SER A 178 -19.73 -11.58 -12.64
N TRP A 179 -20.42 -10.94 -13.58
CA TRP A 179 -21.31 -9.81 -13.30
C TRP A 179 -22.41 -10.14 -12.28
N SER A 180 -22.94 -11.37 -12.29
CA SER A 180 -23.93 -11.83 -11.30
C SER A 180 -23.36 -11.78 -9.87
N ASN A 181 -22.16 -12.32 -9.67
CA ASN A 181 -21.49 -12.33 -8.38
C ASN A 181 -21.13 -10.91 -7.91
N ILE A 182 -20.70 -10.04 -8.84
CA ILE A 182 -20.38 -8.64 -8.53
C ILE A 182 -21.63 -7.90 -8.01
N ARG A 183 -22.79 -8.14 -8.64
CA ARG A 183 -24.06 -7.54 -8.19
C ARG A 183 -24.45 -8.03 -6.80
N GLU A 184 -24.42 -9.34 -6.55
CA GLU A 184 -24.76 -9.90 -5.23
C GLU A 184 -23.85 -9.35 -4.13
N ILE A 185 -22.54 -9.30 -4.35
CA ILE A 185 -21.56 -8.75 -3.40
C ILE A 185 -21.83 -7.26 -3.16
N SER A 186 -22.12 -6.52 -4.21
CA SER A 186 -22.40 -5.09 -4.15
C SER A 186 -23.70 -4.80 -3.38
N ASP A 187 -24.73 -5.61 -3.60
CA ASP A 187 -26.00 -5.51 -2.88
C ASP A 187 -25.81 -5.77 -1.37
N LYS A 188 -25.09 -6.85 -1.01
CA LYS A 188 -24.74 -7.16 0.38
C LYS A 188 -23.94 -6.04 1.03
N ARG A 189 -22.91 -5.51 0.35
CA ARG A 189 -22.10 -4.40 0.88
C ARG A 189 -22.93 -3.15 1.13
N ARG A 190 -23.83 -2.79 0.21
CA ARG A 190 -24.71 -1.62 0.39
C ARG A 190 -25.70 -1.82 1.53
N ALA A 191 -26.21 -3.02 1.72
CA ALA A 191 -27.11 -3.32 2.84
C ALA A 191 -26.37 -3.23 4.19
N VAL A 192 -25.18 -3.84 4.30
CA VAL A 192 -24.29 -3.69 5.48
C VAL A 192 -23.99 -2.21 5.74
N ALA A 193 -23.60 -1.46 4.71
CA ALA A 193 -23.32 -0.03 4.83
C ALA A 193 -24.54 0.78 5.31
N THR A 194 -25.74 0.42 4.89
CA THR A 194 -26.99 1.04 5.34
C THR A 194 -27.24 0.80 6.83
N VAL A 195 -27.14 -0.45 7.28
CA VAL A 195 -27.34 -0.82 8.70
C VAL A 195 -26.32 -0.10 9.58
N LEU A 196 -25.04 -0.13 9.20
CA LEU A 196 -23.97 0.54 9.95
C LEU A 196 -24.21 2.05 10.04
N LEU A 197 -24.57 2.69 8.92
CA LEU A 197 -24.84 4.13 8.92
C LEU A 197 -26.06 4.50 9.77
N GLN A 198 -27.13 3.71 9.72
CA GLN A 198 -28.33 3.94 10.52
C GLN A 198 -28.04 3.84 12.02
N MET A 199 -27.29 2.81 12.45
CA MET A 199 -26.88 2.66 13.84
C MET A 199 -26.03 3.87 14.28
N LEU A 200 -25.04 4.26 13.47
CA LEU A 200 -24.17 5.40 13.76
C LEU A 200 -24.93 6.74 13.84
N LEU A 201 -25.92 6.95 12.97
CA LEU A 201 -26.78 8.14 13.01
C LEU A 201 -27.76 8.13 14.20
N GLY A 202 -28.20 6.94 14.63
CA GLY A 202 -29.04 6.75 15.81
C GLY A 202 -28.33 7.07 17.13
N LYS A 203 -26.99 7.02 17.15
CA LYS A 203 -26.18 7.46 18.29
C LYS A 203 -26.07 8.98 18.44
N LEU A 204 -26.47 9.75 17.42
CA LEU A 204 -26.48 11.21 17.48
C LEU A 204 -27.86 11.72 17.91
N ASP A 205 -27.90 12.67 18.83
CA ASP A 205 -29.15 13.36 19.18
C ASP A 205 -29.86 13.93 17.95
N ASP A 206 -31.18 13.85 17.90
CA ASP A 206 -31.98 14.31 16.76
C ASP A 206 -31.97 15.83 16.57
N LYS A 207 -31.56 16.57 17.60
CA LYS A 207 -31.45 18.03 17.56
C LYS A 207 -30.10 18.51 17.00
N LEU A 208 -29.08 17.64 16.94
CA LEU A 208 -27.75 18.00 16.45
C LEU A 208 -27.75 18.12 14.93
N ARG A 209 -27.22 19.24 14.43
CA ARG A 209 -27.01 19.50 13.00
C ARG A 209 -25.59 19.97 12.78
N GLY A 210 -24.89 19.36 11.82
CA GLY A 210 -23.48 19.66 11.60
C GLY A 210 -22.83 18.80 10.52
N VAL A 211 -21.62 19.20 10.11
CA VAL A 211 -20.88 18.61 8.99
C VAL A 211 -19.84 17.57 9.44
N ASP A 212 -19.39 17.61 10.69
CA ASP A 212 -18.39 16.69 11.25
C ASP A 212 -18.76 16.31 12.71
N LEU A 213 -19.95 15.72 12.87
CA LEU A 213 -20.41 15.23 14.17
C LEU A 213 -19.65 13.95 14.52
N ARG A 214 -18.89 14.00 15.62
CA ARG A 214 -18.07 12.90 16.12
C ARG A 214 -18.95 11.88 16.84
N VAL A 215 -18.91 10.63 16.38
CA VAL A 215 -19.55 9.49 17.04
C VAL A 215 -18.48 8.47 17.39
N GLU A 216 -18.47 8.06 18.64
CA GLU A 216 -17.66 6.94 19.13
C GLU A 216 -18.54 5.69 19.25
N CYS A 217 -18.06 4.59 18.69
CA CYS A 217 -18.71 3.29 18.80
C CYS A 217 -17.67 2.18 18.91
N LYS A 218 -18.10 1.04 19.42
CA LYS A 218 -17.27 -0.17 19.51
C LYS A 218 -17.63 -1.14 18.37
N LEU A 219 -16.70 -1.99 17.94
CA LEU A 219 -16.98 -2.96 16.85
C LEU A 219 -18.05 -3.97 17.25
N GLY A 220 -18.14 -4.35 18.52
CA GLY A 220 -19.16 -5.25 19.05
C GLY A 220 -20.58 -4.70 18.91
N GLU A 221 -20.79 -3.40 19.12
CA GLU A 221 -22.10 -2.76 18.91
C GLU A 221 -22.50 -2.75 17.43
N LEU A 222 -21.53 -2.55 16.54
CA LEU A 222 -21.74 -2.64 15.09
C LEU A 222 -22.06 -4.08 14.67
N ALA A 223 -21.39 -5.06 15.27
CA ALA A 223 -21.64 -6.49 15.04
C ALA A 223 -23.03 -6.90 15.52
N GLU A 224 -23.45 -6.44 16.70
CA GLU A 224 -24.79 -6.68 17.23
C GLU A 224 -25.86 -6.07 16.33
N ALA A 225 -25.66 -4.83 15.85
CA ALA A 225 -26.56 -4.19 14.91
C ALA A 225 -26.72 -5.01 13.61
N LEU A 226 -25.62 -5.53 13.05
CA LEU A 226 -25.67 -6.39 11.87
C LEU A 226 -26.34 -7.76 12.13
N ARG A 227 -26.10 -8.37 13.30
CA ARG A 227 -26.75 -9.64 13.69
C ARG A 227 -28.25 -9.47 13.91
N SER A 228 -28.65 -8.33 14.45
CA SER A 228 -30.06 -8.02 14.74
C SER A 228 -30.89 -7.73 13.49
N ASP A 229 -30.23 -7.42 12.38
CA ASP A 229 -30.89 -7.19 11.09
C ASP A 229 -31.37 -8.51 10.48
N LEU A 230 -32.67 -8.60 10.21
CA LEU A 230 -33.34 -9.84 9.76
C LEU A 230 -32.93 -10.24 8.33
N GLU A 231 -32.52 -9.30 7.49
CA GLU A 231 -32.16 -9.58 6.10
C GLU A 231 -30.68 -9.94 5.95
N ILE A 232 -29.80 -9.23 6.66
CA ILE A 232 -28.35 -9.33 6.49
C ILE A 232 -27.71 -10.28 7.49
N GLY A 233 -28.18 -10.32 8.74
CA GLY A 233 -27.63 -11.19 9.79
C GLY A 233 -27.42 -12.64 9.34
N PRO A 234 -28.43 -13.32 8.76
CA PRO A 234 -28.31 -14.70 8.30
C PRO A 234 -27.33 -14.91 7.12
N GLN A 235 -27.01 -13.85 6.38
CA GLN A 235 -26.13 -13.91 5.20
C GLN A 235 -24.65 -13.69 5.54
N LEU A 236 -24.36 -13.17 6.73
CA LEU A 236 -23.00 -12.88 7.20
C LEU A 236 -22.42 -14.08 7.94
N LYS A 237 -21.27 -14.58 7.46
CA LYS A 237 -20.49 -15.62 8.17
C LYS A 237 -19.48 -15.03 9.16
N ASP A 238 -18.92 -13.86 8.83
CA ASP A 238 -17.96 -13.12 9.63
C ASP A 238 -18.39 -11.64 9.66
N GLU A 239 -18.86 -11.20 10.82
CA GLU A 239 -19.34 -9.83 10.99
C GLU A 239 -18.20 -8.82 10.96
N LEU A 240 -17.01 -9.17 11.47
CA LEU A 240 -15.89 -8.23 11.57
C LEU A 240 -15.39 -7.84 10.17
N THR A 241 -15.24 -8.81 9.28
CA THR A 241 -14.89 -8.54 7.88
C THR A 241 -15.98 -7.71 7.18
N ALA A 242 -17.25 -7.95 7.48
CA ALA A 242 -18.36 -7.18 6.92
C ALA A 242 -18.38 -5.72 7.41
N ILE A 243 -18.15 -5.50 8.71
CA ILE A 243 -18.04 -4.18 9.33
C ILE A 243 -16.88 -3.41 8.71
N GLU A 244 -15.69 -4.01 8.64
CA GLU A 244 -14.51 -3.39 8.01
C GLU A 244 -14.83 -2.96 6.58
N ALA A 245 -15.36 -3.88 5.77
CA ALA A 245 -15.62 -3.60 4.36
C ALA A 245 -16.74 -2.55 4.16
N GLY A 246 -17.77 -2.57 5.02
CA GLY A 246 -18.84 -1.57 5.02
C GLY A 246 -18.36 -0.18 5.43
N LEU A 247 -17.60 -0.07 6.52
CA LEU A 247 -17.04 1.20 7.01
C LEU A 247 -16.03 1.79 6.02
N LEU A 248 -15.16 0.96 5.42
CA LEU A 248 -14.23 1.40 4.39
C LEU A 248 -14.96 1.85 3.11
N TYR A 249 -16.05 1.19 2.74
CA TYR A 249 -16.88 1.58 1.60
C TYR A 249 -17.56 2.94 1.84
N LEU A 250 -18.12 3.17 3.03
CA LEU A 250 -18.70 4.46 3.41
C LEU A 250 -17.63 5.56 3.44
N HIS A 251 -16.44 5.26 3.98
CA HIS A 251 -15.32 6.20 4.06
C HIS A 251 -14.74 6.58 2.70
N ASP A 252 -14.43 5.60 1.85
CA ASP A 252 -13.79 5.84 0.54
C ASP A 252 -14.68 6.66 -0.40
N ASN A 253 -16.00 6.55 -0.23
CA ASN A 253 -16.98 7.31 -1.00
C ASN A 253 -17.43 8.61 -0.31
N GLY A 254 -16.86 8.94 0.87
CA GLY A 254 -17.11 10.20 1.56
C GLY A 254 -18.50 10.32 2.20
N VAL A 255 -19.17 9.21 2.48
CA VAL A 255 -20.43 9.16 3.23
C VAL A 255 -20.18 9.49 4.71
N LEU A 256 -19.09 8.97 5.26
CA LEU A 256 -18.56 9.27 6.59
C LEU A 256 -17.04 9.38 6.54
N ILE A 257 -16.41 9.88 7.61
CA ILE A 257 -14.95 9.91 7.73
C ILE A 257 -14.53 9.12 8.97
N LEU A 258 -13.58 8.20 8.83
CA LEU A 258 -12.94 7.55 9.98
C LEU A 258 -11.89 8.51 10.53
N ASP A 259 -11.98 8.90 11.81
CA ASP A 259 -11.14 9.94 12.42
C ASP A 259 -9.64 9.61 12.35
N ARG A 260 -9.28 8.35 12.67
CA ARG A 260 -7.91 7.83 12.52
C ARG A 260 -7.62 7.31 11.11
N GLY A 261 -8.53 7.49 10.16
CA GLY A 261 -8.44 6.98 8.80
C GLY A 261 -8.46 5.45 8.73
N LYS A 262 -7.76 4.89 7.74
CA LYS A 262 -7.74 3.44 7.45
C LYS A 262 -6.90 2.61 8.42
N THR A 263 -6.20 3.25 9.37
CA THR A 263 -5.33 2.56 10.32
C THR A 263 -6.11 1.79 11.38
N VAL A 264 -7.38 2.15 11.62
CA VAL A 264 -8.29 1.46 12.56
C VAL A 264 -8.43 -0.04 12.24
N PHE A 265 -8.38 -0.42 10.97
CA PHE A 265 -8.56 -1.81 10.51
C PHE A 265 -7.25 -2.51 10.12
N ARG A 266 -6.12 -1.80 10.14
CA ARG A 266 -4.83 -2.45 9.86
C ARG A 266 -4.31 -3.04 11.16
N SER A 267 -4.19 -4.36 11.22
CA SER A 267 -3.40 -5.03 12.24
C SER A 267 -2.03 -4.37 12.30
N ALA A 268 -1.65 -3.89 13.49
CA ALA A 268 -0.29 -3.44 13.73
C ALA A 268 0.66 -4.56 13.31
N MET A 269 1.64 -4.24 12.46
CA MET A 269 2.69 -5.20 12.13
C MET A 269 3.44 -5.53 13.42
N THR A 270 3.33 -6.78 13.89
CA THR A 270 4.12 -7.22 15.04
C THR A 270 5.56 -7.45 14.60
N ILE A 271 6.36 -6.39 14.67
CA ILE A 271 7.81 -6.48 14.48
C ILE A 271 8.41 -7.02 15.78
N ARG A 272 8.84 -8.28 15.77
CA ARG A 272 9.58 -8.87 16.88
C ARG A 272 11.05 -8.46 16.73
N ILE A 273 11.47 -7.47 17.51
CA ILE A 273 12.88 -7.11 17.63
C ILE A 273 13.45 -7.95 18.77
N TYR A 274 14.29 -8.93 18.45
CA TYR A 274 14.97 -9.72 19.46
C TYR A 274 15.90 -8.81 20.28
N PRO A 275 15.88 -8.89 21.64
CA PRO A 275 16.72 -8.04 22.48
C PRO A 275 18.22 -8.12 22.16
N GLU A 276 18.66 -9.29 21.68
CA GLU A 276 20.03 -9.58 21.27
C GLU A 276 20.46 -8.83 19.99
N GLU A 277 19.50 -8.39 19.17
CA GLU A 277 19.75 -7.72 17.88
C GLU A 277 19.61 -6.19 17.95
N LYS A 278 19.16 -5.63 19.10
CA LYS A 278 18.96 -4.17 19.26
C LYS A 278 20.24 -3.35 19.04
N SER A 279 21.41 -3.94 19.25
CA SER A 279 22.71 -3.26 19.10
C SER A 279 23.49 -3.70 17.85
N ARG A 280 22.96 -4.61 17.03
CA ARG A 280 23.68 -5.08 15.85
C ARG A 280 23.51 -4.08 14.71
N GLY A 281 24.55 -3.28 14.47
CA GLY A 281 24.66 -2.53 13.22
C GLY A 281 24.83 -3.49 12.05
N PHE A 282 24.22 -3.17 10.90
CA PHE A 282 24.48 -3.92 9.67
C PHE A 282 25.95 -3.75 9.27
N THR A 283 26.62 -4.86 9.05
CA THR A 283 28.00 -4.92 8.56
C THR A 283 28.00 -5.17 7.05
N ASN A 284 29.12 -4.90 6.38
CA ASN A 284 29.26 -5.23 4.95
C ASN A 284 29.01 -6.72 4.65
N ALA A 285 29.28 -7.62 5.60
CA ALA A 285 29.05 -9.05 5.45
C ALA A 285 27.55 -9.39 5.33
N ASP A 286 26.68 -8.63 6.02
CA ASP A 286 25.23 -8.82 5.97
C ASP A 286 24.65 -8.50 4.57
N PHE A 287 25.37 -7.70 3.78
CA PHE A 287 24.99 -7.33 2.41
C PHE A 287 25.65 -8.21 1.32
N GLU A 288 26.54 -9.14 1.67
CA GLU A 288 27.23 -9.97 0.67
C GLU A 288 26.26 -10.84 -0.17
N PRO A 289 25.22 -11.49 0.41
CA PRO A 289 24.25 -12.24 -0.40
C PRO A 289 23.49 -11.35 -1.39
N LEU A 290 23.21 -10.10 -1.00
CA LEU A 290 22.54 -9.13 -1.87
C LEU A 290 23.45 -8.71 -3.03
N LYS A 291 24.73 -8.52 -2.74
CA LYS A 291 25.76 -8.21 -3.74
C LYS A 291 25.96 -9.34 -4.74
N GLU A 292 25.97 -10.60 -4.29
CA GLU A 292 26.00 -11.77 -5.16
C GLU A 292 24.77 -11.81 -6.08
N HIS A 293 23.57 -11.62 -5.51
CA HIS A 293 22.32 -11.55 -6.27
C HIS A 293 22.37 -10.50 -7.39
N TYR A 294 22.82 -9.29 -7.08
CA TYR A 294 22.93 -8.21 -8.09
C TYR A 294 24.03 -8.48 -9.11
N SER A 295 25.14 -9.09 -8.73
CA SER A 295 26.20 -9.52 -9.65
C SER A 295 25.68 -10.54 -10.68
N GLU A 296 24.90 -11.52 -10.22
CA GLU A 296 24.26 -12.49 -11.12
C GLU A 296 23.22 -11.86 -12.05
N LYS A 297 22.37 -10.98 -11.51
CA LYS A 297 21.42 -10.20 -12.30
C LYS A 297 22.11 -9.39 -13.38
N ASN A 298 23.20 -8.68 -13.05
CA ASN A 298 23.96 -7.90 -14.02
C ASN A 298 24.51 -8.80 -15.14
N PHE A 299 25.13 -9.93 -14.77
CA PHE A 299 25.61 -10.92 -15.73
C PHE A 299 24.51 -11.40 -16.68
N GLN A 300 23.35 -11.79 -16.15
CA GLN A 300 22.19 -12.24 -16.94
C GLN A 300 21.69 -11.18 -17.92
N ILE A 301 21.62 -9.92 -17.50
CA ILE A 301 21.20 -8.81 -18.36
C ILE A 301 22.17 -8.64 -19.53
N HIS A 302 23.48 -8.74 -19.28
CA HIS A 302 24.49 -8.68 -20.35
C HIS A 302 24.41 -9.86 -21.33
N VAL A 303 24.11 -11.06 -20.81
CA VAL A 303 23.86 -12.24 -21.65
C VAL A 303 22.64 -12.02 -22.54
N ILE A 304 21.52 -11.54 -21.99
CA ILE A 304 20.31 -11.24 -22.76
C ILE A 304 20.58 -10.17 -23.83
N HIS A 305 21.38 -9.16 -23.50
CA HIS A 305 21.77 -8.09 -24.43
C HIS A 305 22.60 -8.63 -25.60
N GLU A 306 23.61 -9.47 -25.34
CA GLU A 306 24.41 -10.10 -26.39
C GLU A 306 23.59 -11.10 -27.22
N TYR A 307 22.68 -11.85 -26.59
CA TYR A 307 21.72 -12.70 -27.29
C TYR A 307 20.88 -11.89 -28.28
N ALA A 308 20.30 -10.76 -27.84
CA ALA A 308 19.51 -9.89 -28.69
C ALA A 308 20.35 -9.34 -29.87
N LYS A 309 21.59 -8.91 -29.60
CA LYS A 309 22.52 -8.44 -30.63
C LYS A 309 22.86 -9.52 -31.66
N LEU A 310 23.10 -10.76 -31.22
CA LEU A 310 23.35 -11.89 -32.11
C LEU A 310 22.10 -12.26 -32.90
N GLY A 311 20.92 -12.22 -32.28
CA GLY A 311 19.63 -12.52 -32.91
C GLY A 311 19.30 -11.56 -34.05
N LEU A 312 19.63 -10.27 -33.90
CA LEU A 312 19.51 -9.26 -34.95
C LEU A 312 20.41 -9.54 -36.17
N LYS A 313 21.53 -10.24 -35.99
CA LYS A 313 22.45 -10.59 -37.07
C LYS A 313 22.14 -11.94 -37.69
N LYS A 314 22.05 -12.98 -36.86
CA LYS A 314 21.80 -14.37 -37.29
C LYS A 314 21.18 -15.17 -36.15
N LEU A 315 19.94 -15.62 -36.34
CA LEU A 315 19.20 -16.39 -35.34
C LEU A 315 19.92 -17.65 -34.88
N SER A 316 20.59 -18.36 -35.80
CA SER A 316 21.33 -19.59 -35.44
C SER A 316 22.48 -19.32 -34.45
N ALA A 317 23.16 -18.18 -34.57
CA ALA A 317 24.24 -17.81 -33.65
C ALA A 317 23.70 -17.48 -32.26
N ALA A 318 22.51 -16.85 -32.19
CA ALA A 318 21.82 -16.54 -30.96
C ALA A 318 21.36 -17.82 -30.22
N LEU A 319 20.82 -18.81 -30.95
CA LEU A 319 20.44 -20.10 -30.39
C LEU A 319 21.64 -20.88 -29.86
N SER A 320 22.76 -20.93 -30.60
CA SER A 320 24.00 -21.56 -30.11
C SER A 320 24.56 -20.86 -28.87
N PHE A 321 24.43 -19.53 -28.78
CA PHE A 321 24.85 -18.76 -27.61
C PHE A 321 24.01 -19.07 -26.37
N VAL A 322 22.69 -19.15 -26.51
CA VAL A 322 21.79 -19.53 -25.40
C VAL A 322 22.02 -20.96 -24.96
N PHE A 323 22.21 -21.89 -25.89
CA PHE A 323 22.55 -23.27 -25.54
C PHE A 323 23.85 -23.32 -24.73
N ALA A 324 24.89 -22.60 -25.17
CA ALA A 324 26.15 -22.51 -24.44
C ALA A 324 26.00 -21.89 -23.04
N TYR A 325 25.09 -20.93 -22.85
CA TYR A 325 24.80 -20.33 -21.54
C TYR A 325 24.24 -21.35 -20.53
N PHE A 326 23.37 -22.26 -20.98
CA PHE A 326 22.76 -23.28 -20.12
C PHE A 326 23.62 -24.53 -19.95
N SER A 327 24.55 -24.80 -20.86
CA SER A 327 25.34 -26.05 -20.85
C SER A 327 26.77 -25.89 -20.37
N LEU A 328 27.39 -24.69 -20.50
CA LEU A 328 28.79 -24.49 -20.12
C LEU A 328 28.93 -23.95 -18.69
N PRO A 329 30.01 -24.30 -17.97
CA PRO A 329 30.40 -23.62 -16.75
C PRO A 329 30.60 -22.11 -16.97
N LYS A 330 30.17 -21.28 -16.01
CA LYS A 330 30.20 -19.80 -16.08
C LYS A 330 31.55 -19.24 -16.53
N LEU A 331 32.66 -19.75 -15.99
CA LEU A 331 34.00 -19.30 -16.34
C LEU A 331 34.38 -19.59 -17.80
N GLU A 332 33.98 -20.76 -18.31
CA GLU A 332 34.24 -21.14 -19.70
C GLU A 332 33.38 -20.33 -20.66
N PHE A 333 32.11 -20.15 -20.34
CA PHE A 333 31.20 -19.29 -21.10
C PHE A 333 31.72 -17.85 -21.21
N ILE A 334 32.17 -17.26 -20.09
CA ILE A 334 32.76 -15.92 -20.08
C ILE A 334 34.04 -15.87 -20.93
N ARG A 335 34.91 -16.88 -20.84
CA ARG A 335 36.12 -16.94 -21.68
C ARG A 335 35.79 -17.01 -23.16
N ARG A 336 34.75 -17.75 -23.54
CA ARG A 336 34.37 -17.96 -24.94
C ARG A 336 33.68 -16.76 -25.59
N TYR A 337 32.77 -16.10 -24.87
CA TYR A 337 31.91 -15.07 -25.45
C TYR A 337 32.21 -13.65 -24.97
N PHE A 338 32.89 -13.50 -23.83
CA PHE A 338 33.20 -12.21 -23.20
C PHE A 338 34.70 -12.01 -22.96
N ALA A 339 35.55 -12.66 -23.76
CA ALA A 339 37.01 -12.45 -23.73
C ALA A 339 37.35 -10.96 -23.85
N GLY A 340 38.19 -10.45 -22.95
CA GLY A 340 38.59 -9.03 -22.91
C GLY A 340 37.51 -8.04 -22.43
N ARG A 341 36.29 -8.51 -22.13
CA ARG A 341 35.14 -7.67 -21.73
C ARG A 341 34.55 -8.06 -20.36
N LYS A 342 35.34 -8.73 -19.51
CA LYS A 342 34.90 -9.22 -18.19
C LYS A 342 34.41 -8.11 -17.26
N GLU A 343 35.10 -6.98 -17.24
CA GLU A 343 34.74 -5.84 -16.38
C GLU A 343 33.36 -5.26 -16.70
N ILE A 344 32.85 -5.47 -17.91
CA ILE A 344 31.52 -5.00 -18.30
C ILE A 344 30.44 -5.80 -17.57
N LEU A 345 30.68 -7.09 -17.34
CA LEU A 345 29.73 -8.01 -16.69
C LEU A 345 29.45 -7.63 -15.24
N GLU A 346 30.38 -6.93 -14.59
CA GLU A 346 30.23 -6.44 -13.22
C GLU A 346 29.43 -5.12 -13.15
N ARG A 347 29.30 -4.40 -14.28
CA ARG A 347 28.65 -3.08 -14.33
C ARG A 347 27.15 -3.24 -14.58
N ALA A 348 26.34 -2.49 -13.84
CA ALA A 348 24.88 -2.44 -14.02
C ALA A 348 24.42 -1.60 -15.24
N THR A 349 25.30 -1.38 -16.23
CA THR A 349 25.06 -0.51 -17.40
C THR A 349 25.59 -1.16 -18.67
N THR A 350 25.07 -0.77 -19.83
CA THR A 350 25.56 -1.26 -21.12
C THR A 350 26.91 -0.65 -21.50
N GLU A 351 27.67 -1.36 -22.34
CA GLU A 351 28.95 -0.85 -22.86
C GLU A 351 28.78 0.50 -23.54
N GLU A 352 27.78 0.64 -24.43
CA GLU A 352 27.50 1.88 -25.14
C GLU A 352 27.16 3.05 -24.20
N SER A 353 26.40 2.78 -23.13
CA SER A 353 26.09 3.76 -22.09
C SER A 353 27.37 4.18 -21.35
N TYR A 354 28.20 3.22 -20.96
CA TYR A 354 29.47 3.50 -20.30
C TYR A 354 30.42 4.30 -21.19
N ARG A 355 30.55 3.95 -22.48
CA ARG A 355 31.38 4.70 -23.43
C ARG A 355 30.90 6.14 -23.58
N ARG A 356 29.58 6.32 -23.66
CA ARG A 356 28.96 7.66 -23.78
C ARG A 356 29.18 8.51 -22.53
N ILE A 357 29.15 7.91 -21.34
CA ILE A 357 29.24 8.64 -20.07
C ILE A 357 30.69 8.84 -19.60
N VAL A 358 31.56 7.85 -19.75
CA VAL A 358 32.92 7.89 -19.21
C VAL A 358 33.94 8.11 -20.33
N GLU A 359 34.02 7.20 -21.30
CA GLU A 359 35.08 7.25 -22.32
C GLU A 359 35.02 8.50 -23.20
N SER A 360 33.82 9.04 -23.46
CA SER A 360 33.60 10.26 -24.25
C SER A 360 34.25 11.51 -23.68
N LEU A 361 34.62 11.51 -22.38
CA LEU A 361 35.37 12.61 -21.77
C LEU A 361 36.77 12.77 -22.38
N ARG A 362 37.35 11.70 -22.96
CA ARG A 362 38.67 11.67 -23.63
C ARG A 362 39.80 12.30 -22.80
N HIS A 363 39.68 12.28 -21.48
CA HIS A 363 40.68 12.81 -20.54
C HIS A 363 40.79 11.88 -19.32
N PRO A 364 41.95 11.23 -19.09
CA PRO A 364 42.09 10.20 -18.04
C PRO A 364 41.70 10.68 -16.63
N LEU A 365 42.11 11.88 -16.23
CA LEU A 365 41.73 12.43 -14.92
C LEU A 365 40.22 12.68 -14.79
N GLN A 366 39.54 13.17 -15.84
CA GLN A 366 38.10 13.39 -15.80
C GLN A 366 37.34 12.06 -15.74
N GLN A 367 37.77 11.07 -16.51
CA GLN A 367 37.21 9.71 -16.46
C GLN A 367 37.32 9.13 -15.06
N ARG A 368 38.49 9.25 -14.43
CA ARG A 368 38.72 8.79 -13.06
C ARG A 368 37.79 9.51 -12.08
N ILE A 369 37.75 10.85 -12.10
CA ILE A 369 36.86 11.64 -11.24
C ILE A 369 35.39 11.23 -11.40
N VAL A 370 34.95 10.94 -12.63
CA VAL A 370 33.58 10.50 -12.91
C VAL A 370 33.31 9.06 -12.47
N ALA A 371 34.28 8.16 -12.53
CA ALA A 371 34.08 6.72 -12.27
C ALA A 371 34.37 6.27 -10.82
N GLU A 372 34.93 7.14 -9.98
CA GLU A 372 35.27 6.77 -8.60
C GLU A 372 34.04 6.51 -7.68
N LYS A 373 34.26 5.77 -6.58
CA LYS A 373 33.21 5.39 -5.62
C LYS A 373 32.50 6.58 -4.96
N PRO A 374 31.20 6.47 -4.63
CA PRO A 374 30.40 7.58 -4.09
C PRO A 374 30.79 8.02 -2.67
N ASP A 375 31.54 7.19 -1.92
CA ASP A 375 31.69 7.28 -0.46
C ASP A 375 32.66 8.37 0.05
N ALA A 376 32.96 9.39 -0.76
CA ALA A 376 33.91 10.44 -0.40
C ALA A 376 33.47 11.82 -0.90
N ASN A 377 33.52 12.81 0.00
CA ASN A 377 33.41 14.23 -0.33
C ASN A 377 34.61 14.66 -1.18
N ARG A 378 34.36 15.41 -2.26
CA ARG A 378 35.41 15.78 -3.23
C ARG A 378 35.39 17.27 -3.53
N LEU A 379 36.58 17.86 -3.58
CA LEU A 379 36.82 19.22 -4.08
C LEU A 379 37.59 19.15 -5.40
N ILE A 380 37.00 19.63 -6.48
CA ILE A 380 37.63 19.65 -7.82
C ILE A 380 38.10 21.08 -8.12
N LEU A 381 39.40 21.31 -7.96
CA LEU A 381 40.06 22.56 -8.35
C LEU A 381 40.52 22.48 -9.80
N ALA A 382 40.20 23.48 -10.60
CA ALA A 382 40.57 23.53 -12.01
C ALA A 382 40.53 24.96 -12.56
N GLY A 383 41.27 25.25 -13.63
CA GLY A 383 41.25 26.57 -14.27
C GLY A 383 39.95 26.86 -15.05
N PRO A 384 39.73 28.10 -15.49
CA PRO A 384 38.71 28.42 -16.49
C PRO A 384 38.86 27.54 -17.74
N GLY A 385 37.76 27.13 -18.37
CA GLY A 385 37.79 26.31 -19.59
C GLY A 385 38.15 24.83 -19.42
N SER A 386 38.47 24.36 -18.20
CA SER A 386 38.88 22.97 -17.93
C SER A 386 37.76 21.93 -18.01
N GLY A 387 36.53 22.34 -18.33
CA GLY A 387 35.37 21.44 -18.44
C GLY A 387 34.71 21.04 -17.11
N LYS A 388 34.81 21.84 -16.03
CA LYS A 388 34.18 21.53 -14.72
C LYS A 388 32.71 21.13 -14.83
N THR A 389 31.92 21.95 -15.53
CA THR A 389 30.48 21.69 -15.75
C THR A 389 30.25 20.38 -16.51
N ARG A 390 31.13 20.05 -17.47
CA ARG A 390 31.08 18.77 -18.20
C ARG A 390 31.34 17.60 -17.24
N VAL A 391 32.34 17.70 -16.37
CA VAL A 391 32.62 16.65 -15.37
C VAL A 391 31.44 16.45 -14.43
N ILE A 392 30.79 17.51 -13.95
CA ILE A 392 29.59 17.41 -13.09
C ILE A 392 28.45 16.67 -13.79
N VAL A 393 28.14 17.06 -15.03
CA VAL A 393 27.08 16.41 -15.83
C VAL A 393 27.37 14.92 -16.01
N HIS A 394 28.60 14.57 -16.41
CA HIS A 394 29.00 13.18 -16.61
C HIS A 394 29.04 12.39 -15.29
N ARG A 395 29.38 13.03 -14.16
CA ARG A 395 29.31 12.41 -12.84
C ARG A 395 27.88 12.08 -12.43
N VAL A 396 26.94 13.00 -12.59
CA VAL A 396 25.52 12.73 -12.31
C VAL A 396 24.99 11.63 -13.22
N ALA A 397 25.32 11.67 -14.51
CA ALA A 397 24.98 10.60 -15.44
C ALA A 397 25.55 9.24 -15.00
N TYR A 398 26.79 9.21 -14.48
CA TYR A 398 27.42 8.01 -13.96
C TYR A 398 26.69 7.45 -12.73
N LEU A 399 26.32 8.31 -11.77
CA LEU A 399 25.56 7.90 -10.58
C LEU A 399 24.23 7.24 -10.99
N VAL A 400 23.48 7.88 -11.91
CA VAL A 400 22.16 7.38 -12.33
C VAL A 400 22.26 6.13 -13.20
N ARG A 401 23.14 6.10 -14.21
CA ARG A 401 23.16 5.01 -15.21
C ARG A 401 24.10 3.86 -14.87
N VAL A 402 25.16 4.10 -14.09
CA VAL A 402 26.18 3.10 -13.77
C VAL A 402 26.01 2.59 -12.35
N LEU A 403 25.89 3.49 -11.37
CA LEU A 403 25.65 3.10 -9.97
C LEU A 403 24.17 2.86 -9.66
N ARG A 404 23.26 3.22 -10.58
CA ARG A 404 21.80 3.04 -10.43
C ARG A 404 21.21 3.77 -9.21
N GLU A 405 21.82 4.91 -8.87
CA GLU A 405 21.27 5.79 -7.85
C GLU A 405 19.96 6.42 -8.33
N PRO A 406 18.92 6.49 -7.49
CA PRO A 406 17.68 7.18 -7.83
C PRO A 406 17.96 8.63 -8.20
N ALA A 407 17.52 9.10 -9.37
CA ALA A 407 17.73 10.49 -9.78
C ALA A 407 17.16 11.51 -8.76
N SER A 408 16.10 11.12 -8.04
CA SER A 408 15.48 11.92 -6.97
C SER A 408 16.36 12.11 -5.73
N SER A 409 17.41 11.32 -5.53
CA SER A 409 18.35 11.48 -4.41
C SER A 409 19.50 12.46 -4.72
N ILE A 410 19.61 12.93 -5.97
CA ILE A 410 20.72 13.77 -6.43
C ILE A 410 20.30 15.24 -6.52
N LEU A 411 20.95 16.10 -5.75
CA LEU A 411 20.78 17.55 -5.81
C LEU A 411 21.97 18.22 -6.50
N VAL A 412 21.72 19.01 -7.55
CA VAL A 412 22.73 19.83 -8.23
C VAL A 412 22.39 21.31 -8.03
N LEU A 413 23.29 22.03 -7.37
CA LEU A 413 23.16 23.47 -7.15
C LEU A 413 24.04 24.25 -8.13
N ALA A 414 23.50 25.35 -8.66
CA ALA A 414 24.20 26.24 -9.58
C ALA A 414 23.93 27.70 -9.20
N PHE A 415 24.85 28.60 -9.56
CA PHE A 415 24.80 30.01 -9.17
C PHE A 415 23.62 30.79 -9.79
N ASN A 416 23.13 30.37 -10.95
CA ASN A 416 21.98 31.00 -11.60
C ASN A 416 21.10 29.99 -12.34
N ARG A 417 19.89 30.41 -12.71
CA ARG A 417 18.90 29.58 -13.41
C ARG A 417 19.38 29.12 -14.80
N GLY A 418 20.16 29.95 -15.50
CA GLY A 418 20.71 29.62 -16.82
C GLY A 418 21.66 28.43 -16.78
N ALA A 419 22.61 28.42 -15.83
CA ALA A 419 23.53 27.32 -15.61
C ALA A 419 22.81 26.03 -15.18
N ALA A 420 21.79 26.15 -14.32
CA ALA A 420 20.96 25.00 -13.95
C ALA A 420 20.22 24.40 -15.16
N TRP A 421 19.67 25.25 -16.03
CA TRP A 421 19.00 24.82 -17.26
C TRP A 421 19.96 24.13 -18.24
N GLU A 422 21.17 24.68 -18.43
CA GLU A 422 22.20 24.09 -19.26
C GLU A 422 22.63 22.70 -18.76
N ILE A 423 22.86 22.55 -17.45
CA ILE A 423 23.18 21.26 -16.83
C ILE A 423 22.05 20.25 -17.11
N ARG A 424 20.79 20.63 -16.88
CA ARG A 424 19.63 19.77 -17.16
C ARG A 424 19.55 19.36 -18.63
N GLN A 425 19.77 20.29 -19.56
CA GLN A 425 19.71 19.99 -20.98
C GLN A 425 20.82 18.99 -21.39
N ARG A 426 22.03 19.17 -20.87
CA ARG A 426 23.14 18.25 -21.09
C ARG A 426 22.89 16.88 -20.46
N LEU A 427 22.33 16.82 -19.26
CA LEU A 427 21.91 15.55 -18.64
C LEU A 427 20.86 14.83 -19.49
N ARG A 428 19.83 15.54 -19.96
CA ARG A 428 18.82 14.95 -20.86
C ARG A 428 19.43 14.36 -22.14
N SER A 429 20.44 15.02 -22.69
CA SER A 429 21.15 14.50 -23.87
C SER A 429 21.94 13.21 -23.58
N LEU A 430 22.44 13.05 -22.35
CA LEU A 430 23.27 11.92 -21.93
C LEU A 430 22.45 10.72 -21.44
N ILE A 431 21.42 10.96 -20.62
CA ILE A 431 20.65 9.91 -19.93
C ILE A 431 19.15 9.95 -20.22
N GLY A 432 18.66 10.84 -21.09
CA GLY A 432 17.28 10.83 -21.57
C GLY A 432 16.26 11.24 -20.52
N ALA A 433 15.18 10.46 -20.40
CA ALA A 433 14.06 10.74 -19.50
C ALA A 433 14.41 10.64 -18.00
N GLU A 434 15.56 10.04 -17.66
CA GLU A 434 16.06 9.89 -16.27
C GLU A 434 16.85 11.13 -15.78
N ALA A 435 16.84 12.24 -16.55
CA ALA A 435 17.53 13.51 -16.27
C ALA A 435 16.62 14.61 -15.69
#